data_AF-A0A7V6HF54-F1
#
_entry.id   AF-A0A7V6HF54-F1
#
_cell.length_a   1.000
_cell.length_b   1.000
_cell.length_c   1.000
_cell.angle_alpha   90.00
_cell.angle_beta   90.00
_cell.angle_gamma   90.00
#
_symmetry.space_group_name_H-M   'P 1'
#
loop_
_entity.id
_entity.type
_entity.pdbx_description
1 polymer ?
#
loop_
_entity_poly.entity_id
_entity_poly.type
_entity_poly.pdbx_seq_one_letter_code
_entity_poly.pdbx_strand_id
1 'polypeptide(L)'
;TVVLDDDTILASPLEIPAGDGVVTFTVPDGAAAVYANPGTSAAPEGSRTLVKAGDGTLSWTGGDAGLTALTASGGTLALRASNLLSRAAIWVDPSDATTVTTDDSDGTLRVTELRNKGRTGGAFVRGAAYGAEGSMCAAPAYLATGINGLATLSFDGNTALATRAFTNRPDTVRSLFVFCVFSRDRAYEKTTPYGPWNGPFSFSSAVNSGIDTDYTTGFCVYEHHTDSTIRFLIRGCGSGNVDMNSANLVQNEPYLFVALQRAGGGYYGLECAADNSTSLPGNRFQDGGSFSVPPLAVDIVLLGGRLGSYGRALWTAKDNTANRMWFGRMGEFIMFDSDLAQQDQDLLLSYLRKKWLNKGDGSTTPPACLAGVTPSAPALAAAALSVKGGAMLEHAAPTQTLGALDLEDGATLAQKPGAASPLFTVLGAATLSGALTLDVDPEPTESMRLFTYETLLDSSSWTITGGNSGVLSVGSRPETSAYWLKVTSGTMVIVR
;
A
#
# COMPACT_ATOMS: atom_id res chain seq x y z
N THR A 1 -5.20 23.26 -3.12
CA THR A 1 -5.17 22.17 -4.11
C THR A 1 -4.09 21.19 -3.74
N VAL A 2 -4.40 19.90 -3.76
CA VAL A 2 -3.47 18.78 -3.52
C VAL A 2 -3.41 17.97 -4.83
N VAL A 3 -2.21 17.71 -5.34
CA VAL A 3 -2.00 16.83 -6.50
C VAL A 3 -1.73 15.42 -5.98
N LEU A 4 -2.47 14.44 -6.50
CA LEU A 4 -2.39 13.05 -6.06
C LEU A 4 -1.86 12.19 -7.21
N ASP A 5 -0.75 11.50 -6.97
CA ASP A 5 -0.16 10.57 -7.92
C ASP A 5 -0.85 9.20 -7.85
N ASP A 6 -0.46 8.29 -8.73
CA ASP A 6 -0.97 6.92 -8.76
C ASP A 6 -0.81 6.19 -7.43
N ASP A 7 -1.85 5.44 -7.04
CA ASP A 7 -1.95 4.71 -5.77
C ASP A 7 -1.86 5.59 -4.52
N THR A 8 -2.06 6.91 -4.63
CA THR A 8 -2.13 7.79 -3.46
C THR A 8 -3.38 7.46 -2.65
N ILE A 9 -3.16 7.06 -1.39
CA ILE A 9 -4.22 6.83 -0.42
C ILE A 9 -4.23 8.02 0.53
N LEU A 10 -5.31 8.79 0.46
CA LEU A 10 -5.56 9.84 1.43
C LEU A 10 -6.42 9.33 2.59
N ALA A 11 -5.91 9.38 3.82
CA ALA A 11 -6.65 9.02 5.02
C ALA A 11 -6.99 10.26 5.85
N SER A 12 -8.23 10.73 5.75
CA SER A 12 -8.75 11.78 6.64
C SER A 12 -8.80 11.28 8.09
N PRO A 13 -8.55 12.10 9.13
CA PRO A 13 -8.33 13.54 9.12
C PRO A 13 -6.84 13.93 9.02
N LEU A 14 -5.92 12.98 8.85
CA LEU A 14 -4.48 13.18 9.00
C LEU A 14 -3.85 14.05 7.89
N GLU A 15 -4.55 14.23 6.76
CA GLU A 15 -3.98 14.80 5.54
C GLU A 15 -4.80 15.96 4.94
N ILE A 16 -5.99 16.27 5.48
CA ILE A 16 -6.69 17.50 5.13
C ILE A 16 -6.55 18.50 6.30
N PRO A 17 -6.07 19.75 6.04
CA PRO A 17 -6.04 20.81 7.05
C PRO A 17 -7.37 20.97 7.81
N ALA A 18 -7.31 21.26 9.10
CA ALA A 18 -8.48 21.58 9.94
C ALA A 18 -9.14 22.92 9.50
N GLY A 19 -10.45 23.08 9.73
CA GLY A 19 -11.20 24.32 9.46
C GLY A 19 -12.22 24.28 8.31
N ASP A 20 -12.92 25.41 8.13
CA ASP A 20 -13.85 25.68 7.02
C ASP A 20 -13.09 25.90 5.70
N GLY A 21 -13.60 25.39 4.59
CA GLY A 21 -13.05 25.76 3.28
C GLY A 21 -13.29 24.79 2.13
N VAL A 22 -12.66 25.12 0.98
CA VAL A 22 -12.67 24.32 -0.25
C VAL A 22 -11.34 23.60 -0.40
N VAL A 23 -11.39 22.28 -0.58
CA VAL A 23 -10.20 21.45 -0.86
C VAL A 23 -10.35 20.82 -2.23
N THR A 24 -9.38 21.07 -3.10
CA THR A 24 -9.33 20.49 -4.45
C THR A 24 -8.28 19.38 -4.51
N PHE A 25 -8.70 18.18 -4.90
CA PHE A 25 -7.84 17.05 -5.24
C PHE A 25 -7.70 16.98 -6.76
N THR A 26 -6.49 17.17 -7.27
CA THR A 26 -6.18 17.02 -8.70
C THR A 26 -5.52 15.67 -8.92
N VAL A 27 -6.16 14.79 -9.68
CA VAL A 27 -5.59 13.48 -10.05
C VAL A 27 -5.21 13.55 -11.53
N PRO A 28 -3.92 13.40 -11.89
CA PRO A 28 -3.44 13.43 -13.27
C PRO A 28 -4.07 12.36 -14.16
N ASP A 29 -4.01 12.56 -15.47
CA ASP A 29 -4.42 11.54 -16.44
C ASP A 29 -3.70 10.21 -16.22
N GLY A 30 -4.42 9.12 -16.40
CA GLY A 30 -3.94 7.76 -16.13
C GLY A 30 -3.81 7.40 -14.64
N ALA A 31 -3.84 8.38 -13.72
CA ALA A 31 -3.65 8.13 -12.31
C ALA A 31 -4.97 7.78 -11.58
N ALA A 32 -4.85 6.94 -10.54
CA ALA A 32 -5.91 6.60 -9.62
C ALA A 32 -5.50 6.89 -8.17
N ALA A 33 -6.30 7.69 -7.49
CA ALA A 33 -6.16 7.97 -6.07
C ALA A 33 -7.41 7.54 -5.31
N VAL A 34 -7.27 7.38 -4.00
CA VAL A 34 -8.40 7.06 -3.12
C VAL A 34 -8.42 8.01 -1.94
N TYR A 35 -9.59 8.58 -1.67
CA TYR A 35 -9.87 9.26 -0.43
C TYR A 35 -10.69 8.34 0.48
N ALA A 36 -10.17 8.11 1.68
CA ALA A 36 -10.87 7.39 2.74
C ALA A 36 -11.01 8.23 3.99
N ASN A 37 -12.26 8.32 4.45
CA ASN A 37 -12.53 8.72 5.81
C ASN A 37 -12.83 7.46 6.66
N PRO A 38 -11.94 7.08 7.61
CA PRO A 38 -12.09 5.87 8.42
C PRO A 38 -13.26 5.95 9.42
N GLY A 39 -13.96 7.09 9.53
CA GLY A 39 -15.20 7.21 10.30
C GLY A 39 -15.06 7.06 11.83
N THR A 40 -13.84 6.92 12.34
CA THR A 40 -13.55 6.70 13.77
C THR A 40 -12.87 7.89 14.46
N SER A 41 -12.44 8.89 13.71
CA SER A 41 -11.91 10.14 14.28
C SER A 41 -13.04 11.10 14.59
N ALA A 42 -12.91 11.86 15.68
CA ALA A 42 -13.79 12.98 16.01
C ALA A 42 -14.04 13.84 14.75
N ALA A 43 -15.31 14.19 14.51
CA ALA A 43 -15.69 15.03 13.38
C ALA A 43 -14.78 16.27 13.32
N PRO A 44 -14.16 16.58 12.18
CA PRO A 44 -13.42 17.82 12.05
C PRO A 44 -14.33 19.00 12.39
N GLU A 45 -13.84 19.96 13.17
CA GLU A 45 -14.54 21.23 13.37
C GLU A 45 -14.62 21.97 12.03
N GLY A 46 -15.84 22.25 11.55
CA GLY A 46 -16.09 23.09 10.37
C GLY A 46 -16.81 22.41 9.20
N SER A 47 -17.31 23.24 8.30
CA SER A 47 -17.99 22.91 7.05
C SER A 47 -17.02 22.85 5.86
N ARG A 48 -17.17 21.84 5.00
CA ARG A 48 -16.19 21.55 3.93
C ARG A 48 -16.79 21.30 2.57
N THR A 49 -16.17 21.87 1.55
CA THR A 49 -16.43 21.52 0.15
C THR A 49 -15.22 20.82 -0.45
N LEU A 50 -15.43 19.66 -1.06
CA LEU A 50 -14.36 18.89 -1.70
C LEU A 50 -14.58 18.86 -3.21
N VAL A 51 -13.50 19.08 -3.96
CA VAL A 51 -13.52 19.15 -5.42
C VAL A 51 -12.53 18.14 -5.99
N LYS A 52 -13.01 17.19 -6.78
CA LYS A 52 -12.17 16.33 -7.62
C LYS A 52 -11.94 17.02 -8.97
N ALA A 53 -10.67 17.27 -9.32
CA ALA A 53 -10.20 17.83 -10.58
C ALA A 53 -9.16 16.93 -11.26
N GLY A 54 -8.75 17.28 -12.49
CA GLY A 54 -7.82 16.50 -13.31
C GLY A 54 -8.47 15.25 -13.91
N ASP A 55 -7.83 14.66 -14.92
CA ASP A 55 -8.45 13.64 -15.78
C ASP A 55 -8.45 12.22 -15.18
N GLY A 56 -7.67 11.99 -14.12
CA GLY A 56 -7.60 10.69 -13.45
C GLY A 56 -8.81 10.37 -12.57
N THR A 57 -8.72 9.27 -11.83
CA THR A 57 -9.81 8.74 -10.99
C THR A 57 -9.57 9.02 -9.51
N LEU A 58 -10.58 9.53 -8.80
CA LEU A 58 -10.60 9.54 -7.33
C LEU A 58 -11.71 8.64 -6.82
N SER A 59 -11.34 7.57 -6.13
CA SER A 59 -12.32 6.75 -5.39
C SER A 59 -12.62 7.42 -4.06
N TRP A 60 -13.90 7.62 -3.75
CA TRP A 60 -14.39 8.16 -2.49
C TRP A 60 -14.95 7.05 -1.63
N THR A 61 -14.50 6.97 -0.39
CA THR A 61 -14.90 5.93 0.56
C THR A 61 -15.11 6.53 1.96
N GLY A 62 -16.06 5.98 2.72
CA GLY A 62 -16.44 6.47 4.04
C GLY A 62 -17.29 7.74 4.04
N GLY A 63 -17.48 8.32 5.23
CA GLY A 63 -18.30 9.52 5.45
C GLY A 63 -17.53 10.62 6.17
N ASP A 64 -17.81 11.88 5.83
CA ASP A 64 -17.21 13.07 6.44
C ASP A 64 -18.32 13.92 7.06
N ALA A 65 -18.34 14.00 8.40
CA ALA A 65 -19.40 14.66 9.16
C ALA A 65 -19.48 16.18 8.94
N GLY A 66 -18.43 16.80 8.38
CA GLY A 66 -18.40 18.22 8.03
C GLY A 66 -18.63 18.51 6.54
N LEU A 67 -18.85 17.49 5.71
CA LEU A 67 -18.98 17.66 4.26
C LEU A 67 -20.30 18.35 3.90
N THR A 68 -20.20 19.54 3.31
CA THR A 68 -21.35 20.29 2.78
C THR A 68 -21.52 20.11 1.28
N ALA A 69 -20.43 19.89 0.55
CA ALA A 69 -20.48 19.63 -0.89
C ALA A 69 -19.32 18.76 -1.40
N LEU A 70 -19.63 17.91 -2.38
CA LEU A 70 -18.67 17.13 -3.15
C LEU A 70 -18.88 17.42 -4.65
N THR A 71 -17.83 17.83 -5.35
CA THR A 71 -17.89 18.22 -6.76
C THR A 71 -16.93 17.39 -7.61
N ALA A 72 -17.43 16.75 -8.66
CA ALA A 72 -16.62 16.19 -9.74
C ALA A 72 -16.46 17.24 -10.85
N SER A 73 -15.27 17.85 -10.94
CA SER A 73 -14.95 18.90 -11.92
C SER A 73 -14.09 18.44 -13.10
N GLY A 74 -13.57 17.21 -13.06
CA GLY A 74 -12.81 16.58 -14.13
C GLY A 74 -12.47 15.13 -13.81
N GLY A 75 -12.28 14.33 -14.85
CA GLY A 75 -12.02 12.89 -14.75
C GLY A 75 -13.17 12.15 -14.06
N THR A 76 -12.82 11.10 -13.30
CA THR A 76 -13.80 10.24 -12.63
C THR A 76 -13.79 10.42 -11.11
N LEU A 77 -14.96 10.65 -10.53
CA LEU A 77 -15.23 10.50 -9.09
C LEU A 77 -15.99 9.19 -8.88
N ALA A 78 -15.40 8.22 -8.17
CA ALA A 78 -16.02 6.92 -7.94
C ALA A 78 -16.53 6.75 -6.51
N LEU A 79 -17.84 6.69 -6.33
CA LEU A 79 -18.51 6.37 -5.07
C LEU A 79 -18.60 4.85 -4.93
N ARG A 80 -17.63 4.25 -4.24
CA ARG A 80 -17.58 2.80 -4.05
C ARG A 80 -16.89 2.43 -2.74
N ALA A 81 -17.27 1.30 -2.16
CA ALA A 81 -16.44 0.70 -1.11
C ALA A 81 -15.16 0.16 -1.78
N SER A 82 -14.04 0.85 -1.62
CA SER A 82 -12.74 0.34 -2.06
C SER A 82 -11.95 -0.08 -0.85
N ASN A 83 -11.61 -1.37 -0.74
CA ASN A 83 -10.58 -1.77 0.21
C ASN A 83 -9.29 -1.05 -0.18
N LEU A 84 -8.79 -0.21 0.70
CA LEU A 84 -7.49 0.40 0.50
C LEU A 84 -6.45 -0.64 0.87
N LEU A 85 -5.74 -1.13 -0.14
CA LEU A 85 -4.65 -2.07 0.04
C LEU A 85 -3.46 -1.36 0.71
N SER A 86 -2.61 -2.12 1.37
CA SER A 86 -1.35 -1.62 1.94
C SER A 86 -0.52 -0.86 0.90
N ARG A 87 0.08 0.29 1.24
CA ARG A 87 1.06 0.94 0.34
C ARG A 87 2.41 0.21 0.32
N ALA A 88 2.67 -0.64 1.31
CA ALA A 88 3.85 -1.47 1.32
C ALA A 88 3.74 -2.53 0.22
N ALA A 89 4.76 -2.63 -0.63
CA ALA A 89 4.89 -3.73 -1.58
C ALA A 89 4.91 -5.07 -0.85
N ILE A 90 5.72 -5.12 0.21
CA ILE A 90 5.88 -6.26 1.09
C ILE A 90 5.67 -5.80 2.53
N TRP A 91 4.83 -6.53 3.24
CA TRP A 91 4.69 -6.43 4.68
C TRP A 91 4.49 -7.83 5.24
N VAL A 92 5.42 -8.28 6.08
CA VAL A 92 5.29 -9.52 6.83
C VAL A 92 5.41 -9.21 8.32
N ASP A 93 4.50 -9.81 9.09
CA ASP A 93 4.37 -9.62 10.53
C ASP A 93 4.11 -10.97 11.19
N PRO A 94 5.16 -11.69 11.64
CA PRO A 94 5.03 -12.98 12.30
C PRO A 94 4.24 -12.92 13.61
N SER A 95 4.06 -11.74 14.21
CA SER A 95 3.21 -11.58 15.41
C SER A 95 1.72 -11.70 15.10
N ASP A 96 1.33 -11.55 13.82
CA ASP A 96 0.00 -11.87 13.32
C ASP A 96 -0.07 -13.34 12.91
N ALA A 97 -0.45 -14.19 13.86
CA ALA A 97 -0.53 -15.65 13.66
C ALA A 97 -1.42 -16.06 12.48
N THR A 98 -2.36 -15.21 12.03
CA THR A 98 -3.22 -15.51 10.86
C THR A 98 -2.45 -15.49 9.53
N THR A 99 -1.23 -14.98 9.54
CA THR A 99 -0.35 -14.88 8.37
C THR A 99 0.73 -15.96 8.33
N VAL A 100 0.80 -16.80 9.35
CA VAL A 100 1.86 -17.79 9.51
C VAL A 100 1.29 -19.19 9.34
N THR A 101 1.84 -19.96 8.42
CA THR A 101 1.60 -21.40 8.33
C THR A 101 2.83 -22.13 8.87
N THR A 102 2.59 -23.04 9.81
CA THR A 102 3.65 -23.78 10.48
C THR A 102 3.55 -25.28 10.28
N ASP A 103 4.68 -25.97 10.36
CA ASP A 103 4.81 -27.43 10.37
C ASP A 103 5.80 -27.83 11.49
N ASP A 104 5.45 -28.79 12.33
CA ASP A 104 6.26 -29.29 13.44
C ASP A 104 6.78 -30.73 13.22
N SER A 105 6.71 -31.23 11.98
CA SER A 105 7.10 -32.60 11.61
C SER A 105 8.55 -32.97 11.95
N ASP A 106 9.47 -31.99 12.05
CA ASP A 106 10.88 -32.20 12.45
C ASP A 106 11.15 -31.98 13.95
N GLY A 107 10.09 -31.80 14.75
CA GLY A 107 10.17 -31.49 16.19
C GLY A 107 10.43 -30.02 16.51
N THR A 108 10.57 -29.16 15.51
CA THR A 108 10.63 -27.70 15.64
C THR A 108 9.43 -27.09 14.90
N LEU A 109 8.71 -26.16 15.51
CA LEU A 109 7.60 -25.48 14.83
C LEU A 109 8.16 -24.54 13.74
N ARG A 110 8.23 -25.01 12.48
CA ARG A 110 8.82 -24.30 11.34
C ARG A 110 7.79 -23.46 10.61
N VAL A 111 8.15 -22.25 10.17
CA VAL A 111 7.30 -21.43 9.29
C VAL A 111 7.48 -21.85 7.84
N THR A 112 6.54 -22.62 7.31
CA THR A 112 6.59 -23.13 5.93
C THR A 112 6.03 -22.15 4.91
N GLU A 113 5.12 -21.29 5.33
CA GLU A 113 4.58 -20.18 4.55
C GLU A 113 4.32 -18.96 5.45
N LEU A 114 4.69 -17.78 4.96
CA LEU A 114 4.44 -16.50 5.62
C LEU A 114 3.76 -15.56 4.62
N ARG A 115 2.50 -15.23 4.86
CA ARG A 115 1.69 -14.40 3.96
C ARG A 115 2.24 -12.98 3.89
N ASN A 116 2.36 -12.46 2.67
CA ASN A 116 2.62 -11.05 2.45
C ASN A 116 1.31 -10.27 2.57
N LYS A 117 1.25 -9.35 3.53
CA LYS A 117 0.13 -8.43 3.79
C LYS A 117 0.18 -7.17 2.91
N GLY A 118 1.29 -6.95 2.21
CA GLY A 118 1.50 -5.83 1.29
C GLY A 118 0.66 -5.94 0.01
N ARG A 119 0.59 -4.85 -0.78
CA ARG A 119 -0.23 -4.77 -2.01
C ARG A 119 0.09 -5.83 -3.05
N THR A 120 1.33 -6.31 -3.10
CA THR A 120 1.72 -7.33 -4.09
C THR A 120 1.18 -8.73 -3.75
N GLY A 121 0.65 -8.93 -2.53
CA GLY A 121 0.11 -10.20 -2.08
C GLY A 121 1.13 -11.33 -2.13
N GLY A 122 0.62 -12.57 -2.22
CA GLY A 122 1.44 -13.77 -2.22
C GLY A 122 1.98 -14.15 -0.84
N ALA A 123 3.06 -14.93 -0.84
CA ALA A 123 3.67 -15.44 0.38
C ALA A 123 5.16 -15.66 0.22
N PHE A 124 5.84 -15.70 1.35
CA PHE A 124 7.19 -16.19 1.52
C PHE A 124 7.15 -17.68 1.84
N VAL A 125 7.99 -18.46 1.17
CA VAL A 125 8.10 -19.91 1.31
C VAL A 125 9.57 -20.30 1.40
N ARG A 126 9.88 -21.55 1.69
CA ARG A 126 11.28 -22.03 1.68
C ARG A 126 11.99 -21.60 0.38
N GLY A 127 13.17 -21.00 0.51
CA GLY A 127 13.97 -20.58 -0.64
C GLY A 127 14.74 -21.74 -1.28
N ALA A 128 15.01 -21.66 -2.58
CA ALA A 128 15.92 -22.61 -3.25
C ALA A 128 17.37 -22.31 -2.84
N ALA A 129 18.17 -23.35 -2.58
CA ALA A 129 19.57 -23.22 -2.21
C ALA A 129 20.50 -23.16 -3.44
N TYR A 130 21.55 -22.34 -3.36
CA TYR A 130 22.58 -22.23 -4.38
C TYR A 130 23.56 -23.41 -4.30
N GLY A 131 24.07 -23.87 -5.45
CA GLY A 131 25.09 -24.93 -5.53
C GLY A 131 24.56 -26.37 -5.58
N ALA A 132 23.27 -26.60 -5.34
CA ALA A 132 22.62 -27.90 -5.52
C ALA A 132 21.24 -27.72 -6.17
N GLU A 133 21.09 -28.18 -7.42
CA GLU A 133 19.82 -28.10 -8.14
C GLU A 133 18.71 -28.87 -7.40
N GLY A 134 17.54 -28.24 -7.25
CA GLY A 134 16.41 -28.83 -6.51
C GLY A 134 16.53 -28.81 -4.98
N SER A 135 17.64 -28.31 -4.41
CA SER A 135 17.78 -28.18 -2.96
C SER A 135 17.06 -26.94 -2.43
N MET A 136 16.50 -27.06 -1.23
CA MET A 136 15.74 -26.00 -0.55
C MET A 136 16.37 -25.70 0.81
N CYS A 137 16.37 -24.44 1.22
CA CYS A 137 16.69 -24.08 2.59
C CYS A 137 15.67 -24.63 3.58
N ALA A 138 16.11 -24.88 4.81
CA ALA A 138 15.17 -25.16 5.89
C ALA A 138 14.28 -23.92 6.14
N ALA A 139 13.08 -24.15 6.66
CA ALA A 139 12.21 -23.07 7.11
C ALA A 139 12.69 -22.53 8.48
N PRO A 140 12.61 -21.21 8.75
CA PRO A 140 12.92 -20.67 10.06
C PRO A 140 11.95 -21.18 11.12
N ALA A 141 12.37 -21.20 12.38
CA ALA A 141 11.50 -21.58 13.48
C ALA A 141 10.54 -20.43 13.83
N TYR A 142 9.32 -20.77 14.22
CA TYR A 142 8.34 -19.85 14.78
C TYR A 142 8.55 -19.74 16.29
N LEU A 143 8.97 -18.59 16.77
CA LEU A 143 9.07 -18.31 18.20
C LEU A 143 7.86 -17.48 18.63
N ALA A 144 6.89 -18.10 19.31
CA ALA A 144 5.68 -17.42 19.79
C ALA A 144 5.98 -16.27 20.78
N THR A 145 7.09 -16.40 21.52
CA THR A 145 7.58 -15.38 22.46
C THR A 145 9.02 -15.03 22.08
N GLY A 146 9.17 -14.15 21.09
CA GLY A 146 10.44 -13.73 20.54
C GLY A 146 10.89 -12.37 21.08
N ILE A 147 10.89 -11.36 20.22
CA ILE A 147 11.29 -9.99 20.57
C ILE A 147 10.19 -9.37 21.44
N ASN A 148 10.55 -8.95 22.65
CA ASN A 148 9.64 -8.26 23.59
C ASN A 148 8.29 -8.97 23.79
N GLY A 149 8.30 -10.31 23.76
CA GLY A 149 7.12 -11.14 23.96
C GLY A 149 6.24 -11.34 22.72
N LEU A 150 6.55 -10.67 21.60
CA LEU A 150 5.86 -10.84 20.32
C LEU A 150 6.47 -11.98 19.51
N ALA A 151 5.65 -12.63 18.67
CA ALA A 151 6.13 -13.75 17.87
C ALA A 151 7.09 -13.30 16.75
N THR A 152 8.09 -14.13 16.45
CA THR A 152 9.16 -13.81 15.49
C THR A 152 9.56 -15.03 14.66
N LEU A 153 10.19 -14.78 13.51
CA LEU A 153 10.95 -15.81 12.80
C LEU A 153 12.33 -15.94 13.44
N SER A 154 12.78 -17.16 13.72
CA SER A 154 14.13 -17.44 14.19
C SER A 154 14.93 -18.17 13.12
N PHE A 155 16.06 -17.55 12.75
CA PHE A 155 17.00 -18.04 11.76
C PHE A 155 18.25 -18.58 12.47
N ASP A 156 18.68 -19.75 12.04
CA ASP A 156 19.77 -20.54 12.66
C ASP A 156 21.00 -20.67 11.74
N GLY A 157 21.06 -19.82 10.71
CA GLY A 157 22.10 -19.89 9.68
C GLY A 157 21.94 -21.02 8.66
N ASN A 158 20.86 -21.79 8.69
CA ASN A 158 20.55 -22.74 7.61
C ASN A 158 19.15 -22.54 7.03
N THR A 159 18.49 -21.49 7.47
CA THR A 159 17.06 -21.26 7.26
C THR A 159 16.83 -20.00 6.44
N ALA A 160 15.83 -20.05 5.56
CA ALA A 160 15.50 -18.93 4.70
C ALA A 160 14.06 -19.01 4.20
N LEU A 161 13.47 -17.84 3.96
CA LEU A 161 12.23 -17.73 3.20
C LEU A 161 12.42 -16.80 2.01
N ALA A 162 11.91 -17.18 0.85
CA ALA A 162 11.90 -16.38 -0.36
C ALA A 162 10.47 -16.09 -0.81
N THR A 163 10.24 -14.95 -1.45
CA THR A 163 8.96 -14.68 -2.12
C THR A 163 8.63 -15.77 -3.14
N ARG A 164 7.45 -16.38 -3.05
CA ARG A 164 6.95 -17.40 -3.99
C ARG A 164 6.79 -16.83 -5.41
N ALA A 165 6.26 -15.61 -5.48
CA ALA A 165 6.16 -14.82 -6.69
C ALA A 165 6.23 -13.34 -6.30
N PHE A 166 7.17 -12.62 -6.87
CA PHE A 166 7.28 -11.18 -6.77
C PHE A 166 7.88 -10.69 -8.09
N THR A 167 7.41 -9.57 -8.62
CA THR A 167 8.05 -8.96 -9.78
C THR A 167 7.92 -7.47 -9.64
N ASN A 168 9.07 -6.83 -9.59
CA ASN A 168 9.19 -5.40 -9.62
C ASN A 168 10.22 -5.03 -10.66
N ARG A 169 9.73 -4.62 -11.82
CA ARG A 169 10.54 -4.21 -12.96
C ARG A 169 10.13 -2.80 -13.37
N PRO A 170 10.54 -1.77 -12.62
CA PRO A 170 10.40 -0.41 -13.10
C PRO A 170 11.51 -0.11 -14.10
N ASP A 171 11.14 0.57 -15.19
CA ASP A 171 12.03 0.98 -16.27
C ASP A 171 12.84 2.26 -15.90
N THR A 172 12.68 2.75 -14.65
CA THR A 172 13.23 4.02 -14.14
C THR A 172 13.93 3.86 -12.79
N VAL A 173 14.69 4.88 -12.36
CA VAL A 173 15.36 4.91 -11.05
C VAL A 173 14.31 4.84 -9.95
N ARG A 174 14.31 3.75 -9.18
CA ARG A 174 13.31 3.47 -8.15
C ARG A 174 13.78 3.87 -6.75
N SER A 175 12.85 4.39 -5.95
CA SER A 175 13.03 4.51 -4.50
C SER A 175 12.79 3.17 -3.79
N LEU A 176 13.63 2.84 -2.81
CA LEU A 176 13.49 1.61 -2.02
C LEU A 176 13.53 1.98 -0.54
N PHE A 177 12.41 1.81 0.14
CA PHE A 177 12.30 2.12 1.56
C PHE A 177 12.03 0.81 2.31
N VAL A 178 12.95 0.45 3.20
CA VAL A 178 12.92 -0.80 3.96
C VAL A 178 12.96 -0.48 5.45
N PHE A 179 12.05 -1.09 6.19
CA PHE A 179 11.98 -1.02 7.65
C PHE A 179 11.94 -2.43 8.19
N CYS A 180 12.82 -2.74 9.14
CA CYS A 180 12.91 -4.09 9.67
C CYS A 180 13.23 -4.10 11.17
N VAL A 181 12.63 -5.04 11.88
CA VAL A 181 12.95 -5.29 13.28
C VAL A 181 13.74 -6.57 13.40
N PHE A 182 14.89 -6.48 14.07
CA PHE A 182 15.81 -7.59 14.24
C PHE A 182 16.25 -7.74 15.69
N SER A 183 16.68 -8.94 16.05
CA SER A 183 17.55 -9.21 17.19
C SER A 183 18.58 -10.24 16.75
N ARG A 184 19.85 -10.05 17.11
CA ARG A 184 20.92 -10.96 16.72
C ARG A 184 21.21 -11.92 17.86
N ASP A 185 21.26 -13.22 17.60
CA ASP A 185 21.49 -14.18 18.69
C ASP A 185 22.98 -14.29 19.07
N ARG A 186 23.89 -13.77 18.22
CA ARG A 186 25.35 -13.82 18.46
C ARG A 186 26.12 -12.75 17.68
N ALA A 187 27.36 -12.48 18.11
CA ALA A 187 28.35 -11.78 17.31
C ALA A 187 29.00 -12.77 16.32
N TYR A 188 29.15 -12.35 15.06
CA TYR A 188 29.54 -13.23 13.96
C TYR A 188 31.05 -13.40 13.82
N GLU A 189 31.64 -14.34 14.54
CA GLU A 189 33.09 -14.59 14.44
C GLU A 189 33.52 -15.10 13.04
N LYS A 190 34.75 -14.77 12.63
CA LYS A 190 35.40 -15.30 11.42
C LYS A 190 35.91 -16.73 11.65
N THR A 191 35.03 -17.63 12.07
CA THR A 191 35.38 -19.02 12.43
C THR A 191 34.41 -20.00 11.80
N THR A 192 34.91 -20.97 11.03
CA THR A 192 34.09 -22.05 10.43
C THR A 192 33.28 -22.78 11.52
N PRO A 193 31.99 -23.08 11.32
CA PRO A 193 31.19 -22.96 10.09
C PRO A 193 30.67 -21.54 9.80
N TYR A 194 30.88 -20.58 10.68
CA TYR A 194 30.44 -19.19 10.54
C TYR A 194 31.34 -18.42 9.58
N GLY A 195 30.76 -17.48 8.84
CA GLY A 195 31.48 -16.64 7.90
C GLY A 195 31.26 -15.16 8.10
N PRO A 196 32.20 -14.33 7.60
CA PRO A 196 31.92 -12.91 7.42
C PRO A 196 30.78 -12.73 6.40
N TRP A 197 30.06 -11.62 6.47
CA TRP A 197 29.02 -11.23 5.51
C TRP A 197 27.69 -11.99 5.64
N ASN A 198 27.23 -12.27 6.86
CA ASN A 198 25.89 -12.81 7.13
C ASN A 198 24.84 -11.71 7.08
N GLY A 199 23.73 -11.96 6.37
CA GLY A 199 22.75 -10.92 6.08
C GLY A 199 21.31 -11.29 6.38
N PRO A 200 20.53 -10.46 7.09
CA PRO A 200 19.14 -10.78 7.43
C PRO A 200 18.21 -10.83 6.21
N PHE A 201 18.54 -10.15 5.11
CA PHE A 201 17.75 -10.19 3.89
C PHE A 201 18.51 -9.71 2.65
N SER A 202 17.97 -10.03 1.47
CA SER A 202 18.48 -9.55 0.19
C SER A 202 17.42 -9.56 -0.92
N PHE A 203 17.69 -8.79 -1.98
CA PHE A 203 16.87 -8.65 -3.17
C PHE A 203 17.70 -8.96 -4.42
N SER A 204 17.09 -9.64 -5.40
CA SER A 204 17.70 -9.87 -6.70
C SER A 204 16.63 -10.03 -7.78
N SER A 205 17.03 -9.79 -9.03
CA SER A 205 16.31 -10.34 -10.17
C SER A 205 16.52 -11.85 -10.28
N ALA A 206 15.51 -12.57 -10.77
CA ALA A 206 15.55 -14.02 -11.00
C ALA A 206 16.48 -14.40 -12.17
N VAL A 207 16.75 -13.47 -13.08
CA VAL A 207 17.66 -13.70 -14.22
C VAL A 207 19.11 -13.30 -13.94
N ASN A 208 19.39 -12.81 -12.72
CA ASN A 208 20.75 -12.41 -12.34
C ASN A 208 21.67 -13.64 -12.29
N SER A 209 22.64 -13.73 -13.20
CA SER A 209 23.63 -14.82 -13.26
C SER A 209 24.94 -14.49 -12.54
N GLY A 210 25.07 -13.33 -11.90
CA GLY A 210 26.29 -12.91 -11.20
C GLY A 210 26.67 -13.85 -10.06
N ILE A 211 27.99 -14.00 -9.82
CA ILE A 211 28.55 -14.72 -8.67
C ILE A 211 28.68 -13.78 -7.46
N ASP A 212 29.03 -14.32 -6.29
CA ASP A 212 29.08 -13.64 -4.98
C ASP A 212 29.70 -12.21 -5.01
N THR A 213 30.64 -11.93 -5.91
CA THR A 213 31.36 -10.65 -6.03
C THR A 213 30.79 -9.69 -7.07
N ASP A 214 29.97 -10.18 -8.01
CA ASP A 214 29.62 -9.50 -9.27
C ASP A 214 28.11 -9.22 -9.38
N TYR A 215 27.45 -8.94 -8.26
CA TYR A 215 26.04 -8.53 -8.26
C TYR A 215 25.88 -7.19 -8.98
N THR A 216 25.57 -7.28 -10.27
CA THR A 216 25.31 -6.12 -11.11
C THR A 216 23.95 -5.46 -10.83
N THR A 217 23.02 -6.13 -10.13
CA THR A 217 21.62 -5.67 -9.97
C THR A 217 20.91 -6.11 -8.67
N GLY A 218 21.56 -6.05 -7.49
CA GLY A 218 20.97 -6.52 -6.23
C GLY A 218 20.94 -5.49 -5.09
N PHE A 219 20.32 -5.84 -3.97
CA PHE A 219 20.48 -5.12 -2.70
C PHE A 219 20.63 -6.15 -1.58
N CYS A 220 21.62 -5.99 -0.71
CA CYS A 220 21.76 -6.86 0.45
C CYS A 220 22.22 -6.08 1.68
N VAL A 221 21.85 -6.58 2.84
CA VAL A 221 22.35 -6.10 4.13
C VAL A 221 23.17 -7.21 4.73
N TYR A 222 24.37 -6.92 5.24
CA TYR A 222 25.10 -7.90 6.03
C TYR A 222 25.86 -7.31 7.21
N GLU A 223 26.22 -8.17 8.14
CA GLU A 223 27.09 -7.86 9.25
C GLU A 223 28.52 -8.33 8.89
N HIS A 224 29.51 -7.46 9.11
CA HIS A 224 30.91 -7.75 8.83
C HIS A 224 31.77 -7.54 10.07
N HIS A 225 32.40 -8.61 10.54
CA HIS A 225 32.98 -8.70 11.89
C HIS A 225 34.51 -8.53 11.94
N THR A 226 35.09 -7.68 11.10
CA THR A 226 36.49 -7.27 11.35
C THR A 226 36.57 -6.07 12.29
N ASP A 227 35.48 -5.29 12.40
CA ASP A 227 35.42 -4.03 13.11
C ASP A 227 34.05 -3.98 13.83
N SER A 228 33.90 -3.19 14.88
CA SER A 228 32.65 -3.01 15.66
C SER A 228 31.52 -2.31 14.87
N THR A 229 31.30 -2.68 13.61
CA THR A 229 30.45 -2.03 12.62
C THR A 229 29.55 -3.02 11.90
N ILE A 230 28.29 -2.66 11.66
CA ILE A 230 27.46 -3.33 10.64
C ILE A 230 27.72 -2.65 9.30
N ARG A 231 27.94 -3.43 8.24
CA ARG A 231 28.29 -2.91 6.91
C ARG A 231 27.18 -3.18 5.90
N PHE A 232 26.54 -2.12 5.44
CA PHE A 232 25.50 -2.20 4.43
C PHE A 232 26.15 -2.17 3.06
N LEU A 233 26.00 -3.27 2.32
CA LEU A 233 26.55 -3.38 0.98
C LEU A 233 25.46 -3.27 -0.06
N ILE A 234 25.43 -2.13 -0.73
CA ILE A 234 24.47 -1.88 -1.79
C ILE A 234 25.16 -2.19 -3.12
N ARG A 235 25.10 -3.45 -3.57
CA ARG A 235 25.76 -3.91 -4.82
C ARG A 235 24.79 -3.91 -6.00
N GLY A 236 25.00 -2.98 -6.92
CA GLY A 236 24.14 -2.73 -8.07
C GLY A 236 23.94 -1.23 -8.32
N CYS A 237 24.51 -0.37 -7.47
CA CYS A 237 24.38 1.09 -7.55
C CYS A 237 25.75 1.81 -7.61
N GLY A 238 26.82 1.13 -8.03
CA GLY A 238 28.20 1.56 -7.78
C GLY A 238 28.75 0.91 -6.51
N SER A 239 30.05 0.67 -6.44
CA SER A 239 30.71 -0.08 -5.37
C SER A 239 30.86 0.74 -4.08
N GLY A 240 29.73 1.09 -3.44
CA GLY A 240 29.69 1.80 -2.16
C GLY A 240 29.35 0.87 -1.00
N ASN A 241 30.12 0.94 0.08
CA ASN A 241 29.78 0.36 1.37
C ASN A 241 29.33 1.49 2.29
N VAL A 242 28.23 1.30 3.03
CA VAL A 242 27.87 2.19 4.14
C VAL A 242 28.19 1.48 5.44
N ASP A 243 29.19 1.99 6.15
CA ASP A 243 29.55 1.48 7.47
C ASP A 243 28.70 2.21 8.53
N MET A 244 28.00 1.44 9.37
CA MET A 244 27.30 1.97 10.53
C MET A 244 27.96 1.48 11.81
N ASN A 245 28.28 2.42 12.70
CA ASN A 245 28.83 2.09 14.01
C ASN A 245 27.80 1.31 14.83
N SER A 246 28.21 0.16 15.35
CA SER A 246 27.34 -0.76 16.07
C SER A 246 27.63 -0.85 17.56
N ALA A 247 28.27 0.17 18.14
CA ALA A 247 28.68 0.19 19.55
C ALA A 247 27.53 -0.15 20.53
N ASN A 248 26.28 0.18 20.19
CA ASN A 248 25.10 -0.08 21.03
C ASN A 248 24.32 -1.35 20.63
N LEU A 249 24.73 -2.07 19.57
CA LEU A 249 24.11 -3.35 19.20
C LEU A 249 24.57 -4.43 20.18
N VAL A 250 23.74 -4.73 21.16
CA VAL A 250 23.96 -5.83 22.10
C VAL A 250 23.36 -7.12 21.51
N GLN A 251 23.96 -8.27 21.80
CA GLN A 251 23.37 -9.55 21.42
C GLN A 251 22.03 -9.76 22.14
N ASN A 252 21.07 -10.37 21.47
CA ASN A 252 19.70 -10.64 21.91
C ASN A 252 18.83 -9.38 22.14
N GLU A 253 19.39 -8.18 22.11
CA GLU A 253 18.62 -6.94 22.17
C GLU A 253 18.00 -6.60 20.81
N PRO A 254 16.74 -6.15 20.79
CA PRO A 254 16.09 -5.78 19.55
C PRO A 254 16.57 -4.41 19.04
N TYR A 255 16.56 -4.27 17.72
CA TYR A 255 16.88 -3.04 17.02
C TYR A 255 16.02 -2.88 15.77
N LEU A 256 15.77 -1.62 15.43
CA LEU A 256 15.10 -1.19 14.22
C LEU A 256 16.15 -0.80 13.18
N PHE A 257 16.07 -1.41 12.00
CA PHE A 257 16.84 -1.05 10.83
C PHE A 257 15.98 -0.30 9.82
N VAL A 258 16.56 0.74 9.22
CA VAL A 258 15.90 1.57 8.20
C VAL A 258 16.85 1.84 7.04
N ALA A 259 16.37 1.63 5.81
CA ALA A 259 17.02 2.07 4.58
C ALA A 259 16.03 2.88 3.75
N LEU A 260 16.38 4.12 3.42
CA LEU A 260 15.60 5.01 2.55
C LEU A 260 16.47 5.38 1.36
N GLN A 261 16.36 4.62 0.28
CA GLN A 261 17.12 4.83 -0.95
C GLN A 261 16.29 5.59 -1.98
N ARG A 262 16.91 6.56 -2.65
CA ARG A 262 16.34 7.37 -3.74
C ARG A 262 17.35 7.49 -4.88
N ALA A 263 16.94 8.12 -5.98
CA ALA A 263 17.87 8.56 -7.02
C ALA A 263 18.95 9.48 -6.40
N GLY A 264 20.22 9.17 -6.61
CA GLY A 264 21.35 10.01 -6.18
C GLY A 264 21.78 9.86 -4.72
N GLY A 265 21.18 8.99 -3.91
CA GLY A 265 21.66 8.76 -2.54
C GLY A 265 20.73 7.93 -1.65
N GLY A 266 21.13 7.79 -0.39
CA GLY A 266 20.36 7.02 0.58
C GLY A 266 20.60 7.44 2.03
N TYR A 267 19.59 7.23 2.86
CA TYR A 267 19.69 7.32 4.30
C TYR A 267 19.61 5.91 4.89
N TYR A 268 20.54 5.59 5.79
CA TYR A 268 20.59 4.31 6.47
C TYR A 268 20.70 4.57 7.97
N GLY A 269 19.83 3.92 8.74
CA GLY A 269 19.72 4.16 10.17
C GLY A 269 19.52 2.87 10.93
N LEU A 270 19.98 2.88 12.17
CA LEU A 270 19.76 1.81 13.12
C LEU A 270 19.45 2.42 14.50
N GLU A 271 18.40 1.92 15.14
CA GLU A 271 18.02 2.32 16.48
C GLU A 271 17.92 1.08 17.37
N CYS A 272 18.76 1.05 18.41
CA CYS A 272 18.74 0.02 19.43
C CYS A 272 17.75 0.40 20.54
N ALA A 273 17.27 -0.60 21.29
CA ALA A 273 16.43 -0.38 22.48
C ALA A 273 17.07 0.57 23.52
N ALA A 274 18.40 0.55 23.64
CA ALA A 274 19.14 1.40 24.58
C ALA A 274 19.31 2.86 24.12
N ASP A 275 19.01 3.18 22.86
CA ASP A 275 19.20 4.54 22.35
C ASP A 275 18.10 5.47 22.88
N ASN A 276 18.48 6.63 23.44
CA ASN A 276 17.54 7.64 23.96
C ASN A 276 17.27 8.79 22.97
N SER A 277 17.57 8.60 21.69
CA SER A 277 17.34 9.61 20.65
C SER A 277 15.86 9.77 20.31
N THR A 278 15.44 11.00 20.02
CA THR A 278 14.12 11.37 19.46
C THR A 278 14.07 11.22 17.94
N SER A 279 15.22 10.99 17.29
CA SER A 279 15.36 10.75 15.85
C SER A 279 16.15 9.48 15.59
N LEU A 280 16.00 8.85 14.42
CA LEU A 280 16.79 7.67 14.06
C LEU A 280 18.29 8.02 14.04
N PRO A 281 19.13 7.32 14.82
CA PRO A 281 20.58 7.37 14.64
C PRO A 281 20.92 6.80 13.25
N GLY A 282 21.57 7.59 12.41
CA GLY A 282 21.85 7.13 11.05
C GLY A 282 22.92 7.92 10.35
N ASN A 283 23.52 7.28 9.36
CA ASN A 283 24.47 7.91 8.46
C ASN A 283 23.72 8.30 7.18
N ARG A 284 23.77 9.61 6.86
CA ARG A 284 23.38 10.08 5.54
C ARG A 284 24.53 9.79 4.59
N PHE A 285 24.26 9.02 3.55
CA PHE A 285 25.20 8.86 2.45
C PHE A 285 24.75 9.76 1.30
N GLN A 286 25.49 10.86 1.11
CA GLN A 286 25.49 11.66 -0.11
C GLN A 286 26.90 11.52 -0.69
N ASP A 287 27.03 10.86 -1.84
CA ASP A 287 28.28 10.95 -2.58
C ASP A 287 28.25 12.20 -3.48
N GLY A 288 29.38 12.91 -3.55
CA GLY A 288 29.58 14.02 -4.48
C GLY A 288 29.85 13.55 -5.92
N GLY A 289 29.93 12.23 -6.14
CA GLY A 289 29.96 11.59 -7.46
C GLY A 289 28.57 11.19 -7.97
N SER A 290 28.43 11.12 -9.30
CA SER A 290 27.20 10.71 -9.99
C SER A 290 26.85 9.25 -9.68
N PHE A 291 26.06 9.03 -8.63
CA PHE A 291 25.36 7.77 -8.38
C PHE A 291 24.26 7.61 -9.46
N SER A 292 24.62 7.11 -10.64
CA SER A 292 23.63 6.60 -11.57
C SER A 292 23.16 5.26 -11.03
N VAL A 293 22.15 5.27 -10.16
CA VAL A 293 21.50 4.05 -9.66
C VAL A 293 20.80 3.42 -10.87
N PRO A 294 21.29 2.30 -11.44
CA PRO A 294 20.53 1.57 -12.42
C PRO A 294 19.23 1.09 -11.76
N PRO A 295 18.11 0.98 -12.49
CA PRO A 295 16.88 0.43 -11.94
C PRO A 295 17.12 -0.91 -11.22
N LEU A 296 16.69 -1.01 -9.96
CA LEU A 296 16.77 -2.25 -9.20
C LEU A 296 15.59 -3.15 -9.60
N ALA A 297 15.84 -4.08 -10.53
CA ALA A 297 14.90 -5.14 -10.84
C ALA A 297 14.87 -6.16 -9.69
N VAL A 298 13.71 -6.33 -9.05
CA VAL A 298 13.53 -7.26 -7.94
C VAL A 298 12.45 -8.27 -8.33
N ASP A 299 12.85 -9.52 -8.56
CA ASP A 299 11.90 -10.63 -8.75
C ASP A 299 11.86 -11.52 -7.48
N ILE A 300 12.88 -11.45 -6.63
CA ILE A 300 13.03 -12.32 -5.47
C ILE A 300 13.50 -11.51 -4.28
N VAL A 301 12.81 -11.69 -3.15
CA VAL A 301 13.25 -11.20 -1.83
C VAL A 301 13.50 -12.41 -0.95
N LEU A 302 14.66 -12.47 -0.31
CA LEU A 302 15.05 -13.51 0.62
C LEU A 302 15.17 -12.93 2.03
N LEU A 303 14.53 -13.60 2.99
CA LEU A 303 14.67 -13.40 4.42
C LEU A 303 15.57 -14.50 4.99
N GLY A 304 16.45 -14.16 5.92
CA GLY A 304 17.38 -15.07 6.58
C GLY A 304 18.72 -15.28 5.87
N GLY A 305 18.99 -14.56 4.78
CA GLY A 305 20.24 -14.73 4.07
C GLY A 305 20.45 -13.89 2.84
N ARG A 306 21.48 -14.30 2.09
CA ARG A 306 21.91 -13.66 0.86
C ARG A 306 21.47 -14.45 -0.37
N LEU A 307 20.96 -13.76 -1.38
CA LEU A 307 20.67 -14.33 -2.71
C LEU A 307 21.95 -14.46 -3.52
N GLY A 308 22.22 -15.65 -4.04
CA GLY A 308 23.19 -16.12 -5.04
C GLY A 308 22.75 -15.89 -6.49
N SER A 309 23.43 -16.56 -7.44
CA SER A 309 22.99 -16.56 -8.84
C SER A 309 21.60 -17.20 -8.99
N TYR A 310 20.83 -16.69 -9.93
CA TYR A 310 19.44 -17.05 -10.22
C TYR A 310 18.50 -16.88 -9.01
N GLY A 311 18.86 -15.98 -8.08
CA GLY A 311 18.07 -15.68 -6.89
C GLY A 311 17.90 -16.88 -5.93
N ARG A 312 18.91 -17.76 -5.85
CA ARG A 312 18.94 -18.87 -4.89
C ARG A 312 19.69 -18.47 -3.62
N ALA A 313 19.26 -18.88 -2.44
CA ALA A 313 19.95 -18.59 -1.19
C ALA A 313 21.38 -19.13 -1.18
N LEU A 314 22.34 -18.29 -0.82
CA LEU A 314 23.78 -18.57 -0.85
C LEU A 314 24.26 -19.01 0.53
N TRP A 315 24.34 -20.31 0.79
CA TRP A 315 24.91 -20.83 2.05
C TRP A 315 26.41 -20.59 2.15
N THR A 316 27.13 -20.93 1.08
CA THR A 316 28.58 -20.79 0.98
C THR A 316 28.90 -20.18 -0.37
N ALA A 317 29.93 -19.34 -0.43
CA ALA A 317 30.39 -18.81 -1.70
C ALA A 317 31.30 -19.84 -2.39
N LYS A 318 31.46 -19.71 -3.71
CA LYS A 318 32.44 -20.50 -4.45
C LYS A 318 33.82 -20.30 -3.80
N ASP A 319 34.46 -21.41 -3.44
CA ASP A 319 35.79 -21.45 -2.80
C ASP A 319 35.84 -20.86 -1.36
N ASN A 320 34.69 -20.66 -0.70
CA ASN A 320 34.63 -20.23 0.70
C ASN A 320 33.52 -20.97 1.45
N THR A 321 33.92 -21.84 2.37
CA THR A 321 33.03 -22.70 3.18
C THR A 321 32.33 -21.98 4.33
N ALA A 322 32.58 -20.69 4.50
CA ALA A 322 32.01 -19.92 5.59
C ALA A 322 30.56 -19.55 5.25
N ASN A 323 29.65 -19.83 6.21
CA ASN A 323 28.23 -19.58 6.08
C ASN A 323 27.95 -18.08 5.82
N ARG A 324 26.95 -17.77 4.98
CA ARG A 324 26.47 -16.41 4.67
C ARG A 324 25.03 -16.15 5.10
N MET A 325 24.38 -17.14 5.72
CA MET A 325 23.02 -17.02 6.23
C MET A 325 23.01 -16.42 7.63
N TRP A 326 21.87 -15.85 8.01
CA TRP A 326 21.75 -15.06 9.21
C TRP A 326 21.35 -15.90 10.44
N PHE A 327 21.80 -15.45 11.61
CA PHE A 327 21.52 -16.05 12.92
C PHE A 327 20.85 -15.00 13.82
N GLY A 328 19.53 -15.05 13.89
CA GLY A 328 18.80 -14.04 14.65
C GLY A 328 17.30 -14.16 14.47
N ARG A 329 16.62 -13.18 15.05
CA ARG A 329 15.17 -13.11 15.12
C ARG A 329 14.66 -11.93 14.33
N MET A 330 13.69 -12.16 13.46
CA MET A 330 13.02 -11.12 12.68
C MET A 330 11.61 -10.91 13.22
N GLY A 331 11.31 -9.66 13.58
CA GLY A 331 9.97 -9.19 13.89
C GLY A 331 9.24 -8.86 12.59
N GLU A 332 8.95 -7.57 12.36
CA GLU A 332 8.37 -7.11 11.09
C GLU A 332 9.42 -6.81 10.02
N PHE A 333 9.06 -7.11 8.77
CA PHE A 333 9.80 -6.69 7.57
C PHE A 333 8.83 -6.00 6.60
N ILE A 334 9.18 -4.76 6.24
CA ILE A 334 8.34 -3.86 5.45
C ILE A 334 9.19 -3.25 4.33
N MET A 335 8.64 -3.25 3.11
CA MET A 335 9.27 -2.68 1.92
C MET A 335 8.25 -1.85 1.15
N PHE A 336 8.62 -0.62 0.79
CA PHE A 336 7.89 0.21 -0.17
C PHE A 336 8.68 0.35 -1.47
N ASP A 337 7.96 0.36 -2.59
CA ASP A 337 8.50 0.58 -3.94
C ASP A 337 8.78 2.01 -4.32
N SER A 338 8.29 2.91 -3.50
CA SER A 338 8.02 4.28 -3.83
C SER A 338 8.38 5.13 -2.63
N ASP A 339 8.54 6.43 -2.86
CA ASP A 339 8.76 7.36 -1.77
C ASP A 339 7.59 7.32 -0.79
N LEU A 340 7.94 7.27 0.48
CA LEU A 340 7.01 7.43 1.59
C LEU A 340 7.10 8.87 2.08
N ALA A 341 5.98 9.55 2.30
CA ALA A 341 5.98 10.92 2.83
C ALA A 341 6.62 10.95 4.22
N GLN A 342 7.23 12.07 4.61
CA GLN A 342 7.92 12.16 5.91
C GLN A 342 6.99 11.85 7.08
N GLN A 343 5.74 12.32 7.03
CA GLN A 343 4.72 12.05 8.04
C GLN A 343 4.44 10.55 8.19
N ASP A 344 4.30 9.82 7.08
CA ASP A 344 4.10 8.37 7.09
C ASP A 344 5.32 7.62 7.62
N GLN A 345 6.53 8.09 7.28
CA GLN A 345 7.76 7.53 7.86
C GLN A 345 7.76 7.72 9.38
N ASP A 346 7.43 8.91 9.88
CA ASP A 346 7.42 9.20 11.31
C ASP A 346 6.38 8.38 12.08
N LEU A 347 5.18 8.20 11.49
CA LEU A 347 4.13 7.33 12.02
C LEU A 347 4.57 5.87 12.06
N LEU A 348 5.16 5.37 10.97
CA LEU A 348 5.66 4.00 10.88
C LEU A 348 6.78 3.72 11.88
N LEU A 349 7.72 4.65 12.04
CA LEU A 349 8.79 4.54 13.02
C LEU A 349 8.25 4.56 14.45
N SER A 350 7.30 5.43 14.74
CA SER A 350 6.66 5.49 16.06
C SER A 350 5.91 4.19 16.38
N TYR A 351 5.23 3.62 15.39
CA TYR A 351 4.59 2.31 15.49
C TYR A 351 5.60 1.19 15.79
N LEU A 352 6.68 1.07 14.99
CA LEU A 352 7.67 0.02 15.17
C LEU A 352 8.41 0.14 16.50
N ARG A 353 8.76 1.37 16.92
CA ARG A 353 9.34 1.63 18.26
C ARG A 353 8.43 1.18 19.38
N LYS A 354 7.14 1.53 19.30
CA LYS A 354 6.18 1.15 20.33
C LYS A 354 6.01 -0.36 20.39
N LYS A 355 5.70 -0.98 19.25
CA LYS A 355 5.37 -2.39 19.15
C LYS A 355 6.57 -3.28 19.49
N TRP A 356 7.73 -3.00 18.89
CA TRP A 356 8.85 -3.95 18.93
C TRP A 356 9.96 -3.57 19.89
N LEU A 357 10.12 -2.29 20.23
CA LEU A 357 11.17 -1.83 21.15
C LEU A 357 10.60 -1.41 22.52
N ASN A 358 9.28 -1.48 22.73
CA ASN A 358 8.59 -0.98 23.93
C ASN A 358 8.95 0.49 24.26
N LYS A 359 9.21 1.30 23.22
CA LYS A 359 9.71 2.67 23.35
C LYS A 359 8.73 3.68 22.75
N GLY A 360 8.67 4.86 23.38
CA GLY A 360 7.95 6.03 22.89
C GLY A 360 6.43 5.93 23.05
N ASP A 361 5.76 6.98 22.57
CA ASP A 361 4.30 7.20 22.72
C ASP A 361 3.50 6.80 21.48
N GLY A 362 4.13 6.07 20.54
CA GLY A 362 3.46 5.57 19.34
C GLY A 362 2.33 4.56 19.64
N SER A 363 1.60 4.17 18.60
CA SER A 363 0.57 3.12 18.67
C SER A 363 1.17 1.73 18.41
N THR A 364 0.59 0.67 18.98
CA THR A 364 0.87 -0.73 18.58
C THR A 364 -0.04 -1.21 17.45
N THR A 365 -0.94 -0.35 16.95
CA THR A 365 -1.76 -0.58 15.76
C THR A 365 -0.99 -0.12 14.52
N PRO A 366 -0.89 -0.94 13.45
CA PRO A 366 -0.21 -0.55 12.22
C PRO A 366 -0.83 0.72 11.62
N PRO A 367 -0.02 1.67 11.10
CA PRO A 367 -0.52 2.88 10.46
C PRO A 367 -1.22 2.56 9.13
N ALA A 368 -2.05 3.49 8.65
CA ALA A 368 -2.84 3.33 7.41
C ALA A 368 -1.96 3.07 6.17
N CYS A 369 -0.77 3.66 6.10
CA CYS A 369 0.19 3.38 5.02
C CYS A 369 0.62 1.89 4.96
N LEU A 370 0.47 1.16 6.07
CA LEU A 370 0.84 -0.24 6.20
C LEU A 370 -0.38 -1.18 6.19
N ALA A 371 -1.38 -0.95 7.06
CA ALA A 371 -2.58 -1.78 7.13
C ALA A 371 -3.51 -1.64 5.91
N GLY A 372 -3.33 -0.56 5.14
CA GLY A 372 -4.42 -0.06 4.33
C GLY A 372 -5.54 0.49 5.21
N VAL A 373 -6.67 0.81 4.59
CA VAL A 373 -7.88 1.23 5.29
C VAL A 373 -9.01 0.36 4.80
N THR A 374 -9.83 -0.17 5.70
CA THR A 374 -11.14 -0.72 5.33
C THR A 374 -12.14 0.40 5.54
N PRO A 375 -12.39 1.25 4.54
CA PRO A 375 -13.32 2.34 4.72
C PRO A 375 -14.74 1.81 4.90
N SER A 376 -15.56 2.54 5.65
CA SER A 376 -17.00 2.35 5.59
C SER A 376 -17.51 2.62 4.17
N ALA A 377 -18.71 2.11 3.85
CA ALA A 377 -19.36 2.48 2.59
C ALA A 377 -19.42 4.01 2.46
N PRO A 378 -19.36 4.57 1.24
CA PRO A 378 -19.54 6.00 1.02
C PRO A 378 -20.77 6.52 1.77
N ALA A 379 -20.63 7.67 2.44
CA ALA A 379 -21.73 8.33 3.12
C ALA A 379 -21.61 9.85 2.96
N LEU A 380 -22.48 10.41 2.12
CA LEU A 380 -22.51 11.85 1.84
C LEU A 380 -23.37 12.65 2.82
N ALA A 381 -24.14 12.00 3.71
CA ALA A 381 -24.85 12.62 4.85
C ALA A 381 -25.57 13.96 4.55
N ALA A 382 -26.30 14.04 3.44
CA ALA A 382 -27.00 15.24 2.98
C ALA A 382 -26.11 16.39 2.44
N ALA A 383 -24.86 16.12 2.08
CA ALA A 383 -24.05 17.02 1.27
C ALA A 383 -24.66 17.24 -0.13
N ALA A 384 -24.36 18.38 -0.75
CA ALA A 384 -24.63 18.61 -2.17
C ALA A 384 -23.63 17.83 -3.04
N LEU A 385 -24.11 17.18 -4.10
CA LEU A 385 -23.27 16.50 -5.09
C LEU A 385 -23.42 17.19 -6.45
N SER A 386 -22.31 17.69 -7.02
CA SER A 386 -22.30 18.33 -8.34
C SER A 386 -21.34 17.61 -9.28
N VAL A 387 -21.77 17.37 -10.52
CA VAL A 387 -20.96 16.77 -11.59
C VAL A 387 -20.92 17.74 -12.76
N LYS A 388 -19.74 18.29 -13.02
CA LYS A 388 -19.51 19.27 -14.09
C LYS A 388 -19.48 18.60 -15.47
N GLY A 389 -19.69 19.40 -16.51
CA GLY A 389 -19.59 18.94 -17.89
C GLY A 389 -18.25 18.26 -18.20
N GLY A 390 -18.29 17.08 -18.82
CA GLY A 390 -17.11 16.27 -19.14
C GLY A 390 -16.56 15.44 -17.98
N ALA A 391 -17.08 15.59 -16.76
CA ALA A 391 -16.73 14.74 -15.63
C ALA A 391 -17.66 13.52 -15.53
N MET A 392 -17.15 12.47 -14.87
CA MET A 392 -17.89 11.22 -14.62
C MET A 392 -18.08 10.99 -13.12
N LEU A 393 -19.30 10.61 -12.75
CA LEU A 393 -19.64 10.06 -11.45
C LEU A 393 -19.90 8.56 -11.58
N GLU A 394 -18.98 7.74 -11.09
CA GLU A 394 -19.16 6.29 -10.99
C GLU A 394 -19.85 5.94 -9.66
N HIS A 395 -20.90 5.13 -9.71
CA HIS A 395 -21.66 4.71 -8.53
C HIS A 395 -21.68 3.19 -8.40
N ALA A 396 -21.00 2.68 -7.37
CA ALA A 396 -20.99 1.27 -6.94
C ALA A 396 -21.09 1.18 -5.41
N ALA A 397 -22.06 1.90 -4.84
CA ALA A 397 -22.28 2.01 -3.40
C ALA A 397 -23.77 1.77 -3.04
N PRO A 398 -24.09 1.56 -1.75
CA PRO A 398 -25.45 1.69 -1.24
C PRO A 398 -26.05 3.06 -1.56
N THR A 399 -27.39 3.16 -1.52
CA THR A 399 -28.11 4.42 -1.76
C THR A 399 -27.55 5.56 -0.92
N GLN A 400 -27.17 6.65 -1.57
CA GLN A 400 -26.63 7.84 -0.90
C GLN A 400 -27.74 8.86 -0.63
N THR A 401 -27.79 9.39 0.58
CA THR A 401 -28.67 10.53 0.91
C THR A 401 -27.95 11.84 0.62
N LEU A 402 -28.52 12.66 -0.26
CA LEU A 402 -27.97 13.93 -0.72
C LEU A 402 -28.84 15.10 -0.27
N GLY A 403 -28.23 16.26 -0.01
CA GLY A 403 -28.96 17.51 0.20
C GLY A 403 -29.41 18.13 -1.12
N ALA A 404 -28.59 18.00 -2.15
CA ALA A 404 -28.89 18.43 -3.52
C ALA A 404 -28.10 17.58 -4.53
N LEU A 405 -28.61 17.47 -5.74
CA LEU A 405 -27.94 16.84 -6.88
C LEU A 405 -27.91 17.82 -8.06
N ASP A 406 -26.75 18.00 -8.66
CA ASP A 406 -26.54 18.90 -9.81
C ASP A 406 -25.72 18.19 -10.89
N LEU A 407 -26.34 17.95 -12.06
CA LEU A 407 -25.69 17.36 -13.22
C LEU A 407 -25.68 18.39 -14.36
N GLU A 408 -24.47 18.84 -14.72
CA GLU A 408 -24.26 19.84 -15.77
C GLU A 408 -24.21 19.22 -17.17
N ASP A 409 -24.43 20.07 -18.18
CA ASP A 409 -24.31 19.69 -19.60
C ASP A 409 -22.98 18.98 -19.89
N GLY A 410 -23.06 17.75 -20.43
CA GLY A 410 -21.91 16.88 -20.71
C GLY A 410 -21.49 15.98 -19.55
N ALA A 411 -22.16 16.00 -18.40
CA ALA A 411 -21.85 15.11 -17.27
C ALA A 411 -22.24 13.65 -17.56
N THR A 412 -21.48 12.72 -16.99
CA THR A 412 -21.76 11.28 -17.07
C THR A 412 -22.06 10.70 -15.69
N LEU A 413 -23.19 10.00 -15.57
CA LEU A 413 -23.51 9.14 -14.43
C LEU A 413 -23.30 7.68 -14.84
N ALA A 414 -22.35 7.00 -14.22
CA ALA A 414 -22.04 5.60 -14.49
C ALA A 414 -22.51 4.70 -13.35
N GLN A 415 -23.51 3.86 -13.60
CA GLN A 415 -23.93 2.81 -12.69
C GLN A 415 -23.09 1.56 -12.93
N LYS A 416 -22.43 1.07 -11.88
CA LYS A 416 -21.52 -0.09 -11.94
C LYS A 416 -22.06 -1.27 -11.11
N PRO A 417 -21.49 -2.49 -11.25
CA PRO A 417 -21.93 -3.65 -10.48
C PRO A 417 -21.94 -3.37 -8.97
N GLY A 418 -23.03 -3.75 -8.29
CA GLY A 418 -23.19 -3.51 -6.84
C GLY A 418 -23.85 -2.18 -6.47
N ALA A 419 -24.24 -1.35 -7.44
CA ALA A 419 -25.03 -0.15 -7.18
C ALA A 419 -26.44 -0.47 -6.65
N ALA A 420 -26.93 0.34 -5.71
CA ALA A 420 -28.30 0.25 -5.21
C ALA A 420 -29.34 0.87 -6.16
N SER A 421 -30.62 0.55 -5.95
CA SER A 421 -31.76 1.23 -6.58
C SER A 421 -32.70 1.73 -5.47
N PRO A 422 -32.83 3.04 -5.22
CA PRO A 422 -32.21 4.14 -5.97
C PRO A 422 -30.70 4.29 -5.73
N LEU A 423 -30.01 4.96 -6.66
CA LEU A 423 -28.63 5.43 -6.46
C LEU A 423 -28.61 6.54 -5.39
N PHE A 424 -29.54 7.49 -5.50
CA PHE A 424 -29.63 8.64 -4.59
C PHE A 424 -31.03 8.85 -4.01
N THR A 425 -31.07 9.29 -2.76
CA THR A 425 -32.24 9.94 -2.15
C THR A 425 -31.90 11.43 -2.01
N VAL A 426 -32.43 12.29 -2.88
CA VAL A 426 -32.17 13.73 -2.83
C VAL A 426 -33.24 14.41 -1.98
N LEU A 427 -32.81 14.97 -0.84
CA LEU A 427 -33.67 15.65 0.13
C LEU A 427 -34.09 17.05 -0.32
N GLY A 428 -33.33 17.69 -1.21
CA GLY A 428 -33.66 19.00 -1.77
C GLY A 428 -33.80 18.97 -3.29
N ALA A 429 -33.20 19.95 -3.97
CA ALA A 429 -33.31 20.09 -5.42
C ALA A 429 -32.41 19.12 -6.19
N ALA A 430 -32.96 18.54 -7.26
CA ALA A 430 -32.22 17.88 -8.33
C ALA A 430 -32.25 18.79 -9.57
N THR A 431 -31.07 19.23 -10.03
CA THR A 431 -30.91 20.07 -11.22
C THR A 431 -30.21 19.28 -12.31
N LEU A 432 -30.86 19.13 -13.46
CA LEU A 432 -30.38 18.39 -14.62
C LEU A 432 -30.35 19.33 -15.83
N SER A 433 -29.19 19.51 -16.44
CA SER A 433 -29.04 20.47 -17.55
C SER A 433 -28.34 19.87 -18.75
N GLY A 434 -28.82 20.22 -19.95
CA GLY A 434 -28.17 19.88 -21.22
C GLY A 434 -28.13 18.39 -21.57
N ALA A 435 -27.13 17.96 -22.32
CA ALA A 435 -26.91 16.58 -22.72
C ALA A 435 -26.20 15.80 -21.60
N LEU A 436 -26.89 14.83 -21.01
CA LEU A 436 -26.36 13.97 -19.97
C LEU A 436 -26.11 12.56 -20.52
N THR A 437 -25.11 11.88 -19.97
CA THR A 437 -24.85 10.47 -20.28
C THR A 437 -25.14 9.59 -19.08
N LEU A 438 -25.88 8.50 -19.29
CA LEU A 438 -26.05 7.43 -18.33
C LEU A 438 -25.31 6.19 -18.85
N ASP A 439 -24.22 5.82 -18.19
CA ASP A 439 -23.50 4.58 -18.46
C ASP A 439 -24.00 3.47 -17.52
N VAL A 440 -24.38 2.32 -18.06
CA VAL A 440 -25.08 1.26 -17.30
C VAL A 440 -24.38 -0.08 -17.49
N ASP A 441 -23.81 -0.60 -16.39
CA ASP A 441 -23.14 -1.90 -16.35
C ASP A 441 -23.28 -2.55 -14.95
N PRO A 442 -23.83 -3.76 -14.80
CA PRO A 442 -24.47 -4.57 -15.84
C PRO A 442 -25.83 -4.01 -16.23
N GLU A 443 -26.33 -4.43 -17.39
CA GLU A 443 -27.67 -4.05 -17.87
C GLU A 443 -28.75 -4.46 -16.85
N PRO A 444 -29.66 -3.55 -16.44
CA PRO A 444 -30.70 -3.88 -15.49
C PRO A 444 -31.74 -4.79 -16.16
N THR A 445 -32.16 -5.83 -15.46
CA THR A 445 -33.23 -6.73 -15.93
C THR A 445 -34.63 -6.19 -15.65
N GLU A 446 -34.73 -5.15 -14.81
CA GLU A 446 -35.99 -4.53 -14.39
C GLU A 446 -35.87 -3.00 -14.38
N SER A 447 -37.01 -2.30 -14.35
CA SER A 447 -37.00 -0.84 -14.22
C SER A 447 -36.34 -0.43 -12.90
N MET A 448 -35.32 0.43 -12.99
CA MET A 448 -34.53 0.89 -11.86
C MET A 448 -34.89 2.34 -11.54
N ARG A 449 -35.00 2.66 -10.26
CA ARG A 449 -35.06 4.06 -9.83
C ARG A 449 -33.62 4.58 -9.82
N LEU A 450 -33.35 5.70 -10.49
CA LEU A 450 -32.03 6.32 -10.42
C LEU A 450 -31.92 7.17 -9.16
N PHE A 451 -32.88 8.06 -8.93
CA PHE A 451 -32.93 8.86 -7.71
C PHE A 451 -34.35 9.34 -7.39
N THR A 452 -34.59 9.67 -6.11
CA THR A 452 -35.75 10.47 -5.68
C THR A 452 -35.36 11.93 -5.52
N TYR A 453 -36.33 12.84 -5.59
CA TYR A 453 -36.12 14.27 -5.42
C TYR A 453 -37.29 14.93 -4.66
N GLU A 454 -37.04 16.07 -4.02
CA GLU A 454 -38.12 16.95 -3.53
C GLU A 454 -38.57 17.90 -4.64
N THR A 455 -37.60 18.55 -5.30
CA THR A 455 -37.83 19.46 -6.44
C THR A 455 -36.97 19.03 -7.61
N LEU A 456 -37.52 19.04 -8.82
CA LEU A 456 -36.79 18.72 -10.06
C LEU A 456 -36.77 19.94 -11.00
N LEU A 457 -35.57 20.35 -11.39
CA LEU A 457 -35.31 21.30 -12.47
C LEU A 457 -34.63 20.55 -13.61
N ASP A 458 -35.40 20.10 -14.60
CA ASP A 458 -34.91 19.24 -15.68
C ASP A 458 -35.05 19.93 -17.04
N SER A 459 -33.90 20.15 -17.69
CA SER A 459 -33.78 20.60 -19.09
C SER A 459 -32.94 19.63 -19.92
N SER A 460 -32.78 18.40 -19.42
CA SER A 460 -31.79 17.46 -19.91
C SER A 460 -32.28 16.60 -21.08
N SER A 461 -31.32 16.11 -21.86
CA SER A 461 -31.49 15.02 -22.81
C SER A 461 -30.50 13.92 -22.45
N TRP A 462 -30.96 12.66 -22.40
CA TRP A 462 -30.13 11.55 -21.97
C TRP A 462 -29.64 10.71 -23.14
N THR A 463 -28.35 10.45 -23.15
CA THR A 463 -27.72 9.38 -23.94
C THR A 463 -27.43 8.21 -23.01
N ILE A 464 -27.86 7.00 -23.36
CA ILE A 464 -27.58 5.80 -22.57
C ILE A 464 -26.48 4.99 -23.26
N THR A 465 -25.42 4.66 -22.52
CA THR A 465 -24.32 3.78 -22.95
C THR A 465 -24.32 2.50 -22.12
N GLY A 466 -23.97 1.36 -22.74
CA GLY A 466 -24.10 0.02 -22.13
C GLY A 466 -25.03 -0.91 -22.93
N GLY A 467 -25.02 -2.22 -22.60
CA GLY A 467 -25.73 -3.28 -23.34
C GLY A 467 -27.19 -2.95 -23.70
N ASN A 468 -27.56 -3.22 -24.96
CA ASN A 468 -28.89 -2.98 -25.56
C ASN A 468 -29.51 -1.58 -25.35
N SER A 469 -28.75 -0.50 -25.55
CA SER A 469 -29.21 0.90 -25.49
C SER A 469 -30.51 1.22 -26.25
N GLY A 470 -30.89 0.40 -27.25
CA GLY A 470 -32.16 0.53 -27.97
C GLY A 470 -33.44 0.16 -27.19
N VAL A 471 -33.32 -0.39 -25.98
CA VAL A 471 -34.47 -0.86 -25.16
C VAL A 471 -34.57 -0.12 -23.82
N LEU A 472 -33.69 0.86 -23.56
CA LEU A 472 -33.67 1.62 -22.32
C LEU A 472 -34.16 3.06 -22.55
N SER A 473 -34.88 3.61 -21.57
CA SER A 473 -35.27 5.03 -21.57
C SER A 473 -35.18 5.59 -20.17
N VAL A 474 -34.77 6.86 -20.04
CA VAL A 474 -34.73 7.56 -18.75
C VAL A 474 -35.78 8.67 -18.72
N GLY A 475 -36.37 8.91 -17.57
CA GLY A 475 -37.26 10.06 -17.38
C GLY A 475 -37.82 10.20 -15.97
N SER A 476 -38.39 11.36 -15.69
CA SER A 476 -39.05 11.66 -14.42
C SER A 476 -40.45 11.02 -14.34
N ARG A 477 -40.85 10.67 -13.13
CA ARG A 477 -42.23 10.31 -12.76
C ARG A 477 -42.67 11.21 -11.61
N PRO A 478 -43.27 12.38 -11.90
CA PRO A 478 -43.65 13.36 -10.90
C PRO A 478 -44.53 12.80 -9.77
N GLU A 479 -45.43 11.86 -10.09
CA GLU A 479 -46.31 11.19 -9.11
C GLU A 479 -45.56 10.43 -8.01
N THR A 480 -44.33 9.99 -8.32
CA THR A 480 -43.47 9.24 -7.39
C THR A 480 -42.26 10.05 -6.93
N SER A 481 -42.17 11.32 -7.33
CA SER A 481 -41.03 12.21 -7.11
C SER A 481 -39.68 11.52 -7.36
N ALA A 482 -39.58 10.82 -8.50
CA ALA A 482 -38.44 9.98 -8.80
C ALA A 482 -38.07 9.98 -10.30
N TYR A 483 -36.79 9.82 -10.56
CA TYR A 483 -36.21 9.63 -11.88
C TYR A 483 -35.95 8.15 -12.11
N TRP A 484 -36.33 7.63 -13.27
CA TRP A 484 -36.35 6.21 -13.55
C TRP A 484 -35.58 5.87 -14.82
N LEU A 485 -34.84 4.75 -14.76
CA LEU A 485 -34.35 4.00 -15.92
C LEU A 485 -35.34 2.86 -16.18
N LYS A 486 -35.96 2.85 -17.34
CA LYS A 486 -36.97 1.85 -17.73
C LYS A 486 -36.38 0.85 -18.72
N VAL A 487 -36.65 -0.44 -18.48
CA VAL A 487 -36.44 -1.54 -19.43
C VAL A 487 -37.72 -1.70 -20.25
N THR A 488 -37.65 -1.51 -21.57
CA THR A 488 -38.83 -1.35 -22.42
C THR A 488 -39.45 -2.70 -22.81
N SER A 489 -40.34 -3.21 -21.96
CA SER A 489 -41.47 -4.05 -22.39
C SER A 489 -42.78 -3.27 -22.17
N GLY A 490 -42.97 -2.20 -22.93
CA GLY A 490 -44.21 -1.42 -22.96
C GLY A 490 -44.00 0.09 -23.06
N THR A 491 -44.78 0.74 -23.92
CA THR A 491 -44.73 2.18 -24.21
C THR A 491 -45.05 3.01 -22.95
N MET A 492 -44.33 4.11 -22.72
CA MET A 492 -44.69 5.12 -21.71
C MET A 492 -45.00 6.44 -22.43
N VAL A 493 -46.12 7.07 -22.07
CA VAL A 493 -46.44 8.43 -22.49
C VAL A 493 -45.77 9.37 -21.50
N ILE A 494 -44.81 10.17 -21.97
CA ILE A 494 -44.19 11.24 -21.20
C ILE A 494 -45.07 12.48 -21.40
N VAL A 495 -45.60 13.03 -20.31
CA VAL A 495 -46.25 14.35 -20.33
C VAL A 495 -45.16 15.38 -20.03
N ARG A 496 -44.96 16.31 -20.98
CA ARG A 496 -44.04 17.45 -20.84
C ARG A 496 -44.57 18.47 -19.85
#